data_AF-A0A6N9PZS4-F1
#
_entry.id   AF-A0A6N9PZS4-F1
#
_cell.length_a   1.000
_cell.length_b   1.000
_cell.length_c   1.000
_cell.angle_alpha   90.00
_cell.angle_beta   90.00
_cell.angle_gamma   90.00
#
_symmetry.space_group_name_H-M   'P 1'
#
loop_
_entity.id
_entity.type
_entity.pdbx_description
1 polymer ?
#
loop_
_entity_poly.entity_id
_entity_poly.type
_entity_poly.pdbx_seq_one_letter_code
_entity_poly.pdbx_strand_id
1 'polypeptide(L)' 'MTEEEYNKLLERVVKGAEYLSNPMIKEKDYEYGLRVYDTLCEEVRSFRRVETHGIDYEGSKM' A
#
# COMPACT_ATOMS: atom_id res chain seq x y z
N MET A 1 14.97 0.55 -3.71
CA MET A 1 14.20 1.31 -2.71
C MET A 1 15.02 1.29 -1.43
N THR A 2 15.26 2.44 -0.81
CA THR A 2 15.96 2.56 0.47
C THR A 2 14.98 2.46 1.63
N GLU A 3 15.47 2.26 2.86
CA GLU A 3 14.64 2.27 4.07
C GLU A 3 13.88 3.60 4.25
N GLU A 4 14.51 4.73 3.92
CA GLU A 4 13.86 6.04 3.96
C GLU A 4 12.71 6.16 2.96
N GLU A 5 12.89 5.64 1.73
CA GLU A 5 11.84 5.61 0.71
C GLU A 5 10.69 4.69 1.13
N TYR A 6 11.01 3.55 1.75
CA TYR A 6 10.03 2.62 2.29
C TYR A 6 9.20 3.24 3.44
N ASN A 7 9.85 3.94 4.37
CA ASN A 7 9.15 4.64 5.46
C ASN A 7 8.20 5.73 4.91
N LYS A 8 8.65 6.51 3.92
CA LYS A 8 7.78 7.47 3.23
C LYS A 8 6.61 6.79 2.53
N LEU A 9 6.81 5.61 1.96
CA LEU A 9 5.76 4.84 1.32
C LEU A 9 4.73 4.34 2.34
N LEU A 10 5.17 3.85 3.50
CA LEU A 10 4.28 3.48 4.61
C LEU A 10 3.46 4.67 5.12
N GLU A 11 4.06 5.85 5.27
CA GLU A 11 3.34 7.07 5.64
C GLU A 11 2.24 7.42 4.62
N ARG A 12 2.52 7.24 3.33
CA ARG A 12 1.53 7.47 2.26
C ARG A 12 0.37 6.47 2.33
N VAL A 13 0.64 5.21 2.65
CA VAL A 13 -0.40 4.20 2.88
C VAL A 13 -1.30 4.61 4.05
N VAL A 14 -0.72 5.02 5.19
CA VAL A 14 -1.51 5.47 6.35
C VAL A 14 -2.40 6.66 5.98
N LYS A 15 -1.85 7.70 5.35
CA LYS A 15 -2.62 8.86 4.88
C LYS A 15 -3.69 8.50 3.87
N GLY A 16 -3.43 7.53 3.00
CA GLY A 16 -4.41 7.00 2.06
C GLY A 16 -5.59 6.34 2.77
N ALA A 17 -5.33 5.55 3.81
CA ALA A 17 -6.38 4.93 4.62
C ALA A 17 -7.20 5.97 5.41
N GLU A 18 -6.55 7.00 5.95
CA GLU A 18 -7.22 8.13 6.61
C GLU A 18 -8.10 8.93 5.64
N TYR A 19 -7.62 9.18 4.42
CA TYR A 19 -8.39 9.84 3.38
C TYR A 19 -9.65 9.04 3.01
N LEU A 20 -9.51 7.72 2.83
CA LEU A 20 -10.61 6.82 2.48
C LEU A 20 -11.60 6.58 3.62
N SER A 21 -11.18 6.77 4.88
CA SER A 21 -12.07 6.66 6.04
C SER A 21 -12.93 7.91 6.28
N ASN A 22 -12.70 8.99 5.53
CA ASN A 22 -13.50 10.20 5.61
C ASN A 22 -14.95 9.93 5.16
N PRO A 23 -15.96 10.04 6.04
CA PRO A 23 -17.36 9.74 5.70
C PRO A 23 -17.97 10.73 4.69
N MET A 24 -17.32 11.87 4.45
CA MET A 24 -17.76 12.91 3.52
C MET A 24 -17.09 12.80 2.15
N ILE A 25 -16.27 11.78 1.91
CA ILE A 25 -15.63 11.57 0.62
C ILE A 25 -16.68 11.32 -0.47
N LYS A 26 -16.48 11.94 -1.63
CA LYS A 26 -17.37 11.73 -2.78
C LYS A 26 -17.04 10.39 -3.41
N GLU A 27 -18.05 9.68 -3.91
CA GLU A 27 -17.91 8.35 -4.52
C GLU A 27 -16.80 8.29 -5.59
N LYS A 28 -16.79 9.24 -6.53
CA LYS A 28 -15.75 9.32 -7.57
C LYS A 28 -14.34 9.52 -7.02
N ASP A 29 -14.21 10.29 -5.95
CA ASP A 29 -12.92 10.55 -5.29
C ASP A 29 -12.49 9.34 -4.46
N TYR A 30 -13.44 8.61 -3.88
CA TYR A 30 -13.22 7.34 -3.18
C TYR A 30 -12.72 6.24 -4.12
N GLU A 31 -13.36 6.06 -5.29
CA GLU A 31 -12.91 5.09 -6.31
C GLU A 31 -11.50 5.41 -6.83
N TYR A 32 -11.20 6.69 -7.05
CA TYR A 32 -9.86 7.11 -7.44
C TYR A 32 -8.86 6.86 -6.31
N GLY A 33 -9.20 7.25 -5.08
CA GLY A 33 -8.37 7.04 -3.90
C GLY A 33 -8.09 5.57 -3.63
N LEU A 34 -9.08 4.68 -3.81
CA LEU A 34 -8.92 3.24 -3.67
C LEU A 34 -7.88 2.67 -4.64
N ARG A 35 -7.91 3.09 -5.92
CA ARG A 35 -6.93 2.64 -6.91
C ARG A 35 -5.51 3.08 -6.55
N VAL A 36 -5.36 4.32 -6.10
CA VAL A 36 -4.05 4.83 -5.65
C VAL A 36 -3.59 4.09 -4.39
N TYR A 37 -4.48 3.86 -3.44
CA TYR A 37 -4.18 3.12 -2.21
C TYR A 37 -3.74 1.68 -2.51
N ASP A 38 -4.43 0.99 -3.42
CA ASP A 38 -4.07 -0.37 -3.82
C ASP A 38 -2.68 -0.43 -4.45
N THR A 39 -2.35 0.50 -5.35
CA THR A 39 -0.98 0.62 -5.91
C THR A 39 0.07 0.84 -4.81
N LEU A 40 -0.20 1.69 -3.82
CA LEU A 40 0.73 1.90 -2.70
C LEU A 40 0.93 0.61 -1.88
N CYS A 41 -0.13 -0.15 -1.64
CA CYS A 41 -0.05 -1.43 -0.95
C CYS A 41 0.75 -2.47 -1.75
N GLU A 42 0.61 -2.51 -3.08
CA GLU A 42 1.40 -3.37 -3.95
C GLU A 42 2.89 -3.02 -3.94
N GLU A 43 3.23 -1.73 -3.95
CA GLU A 43 4.61 -1.25 -3.85
C GLU A 43 5.25 -1.67 -2.51
N VAL A 44 4.53 -1.51 -1.39
CA VAL A 44 4.99 -1.96 -0.06
C VAL A 44 5.22 -3.47 -0.02
N ARG A 45 4.29 -4.27 -0.57
CA ARG A 45 4.44 -5.74 -0.64
C ARG A 45 5.63 -6.15 -1.50
N SER A 46 5.87 -5.44 -2.58
CA SER A 46 6.98 -5.72 -3.48
C SER A 46 8.33 -5.39 -2.85
N PHE A 47 8.42 -4.35 -2.02
CA PHE A 47 9.61 -4.09 -1.20
C PHE A 47 9.91 -5.23 -0.24
N ARG A 48 8.91 -5.67 0.54
CA ARG A 48 9.07 -6.82 1.45
C ARG A 48 9.53 -8.06 0.72
N ARG A 49 8.99 -8.34 -0.48
CA ARG A 49 9.45 -9.47 -1.29
C ARG A 49 10.92 -9.36 -1.66
N VAL A 50 11.43 -8.19 -2.04
CA VAL A 50 12.85 -8.01 -2.38
C VAL A 50 13.76 -8.23 -1.17
N GLU A 51 13.38 -7.76 0.03
CA GLU A 51 14.14 -8.06 1.26
C GLU A 51 14.00 -9.53 1.69
N THR A 52 12.85 -10.16 1.41
CA THR A 52 12.63 -11.59 1.65
C THR A 52 13.00 -12.47 0.46
N HIS A 53 13.79 -12.05 -0.53
CA HIS A 53 14.54 -13.01 -1.37
C HIS A 53 15.74 -13.63 -0.62
N GLY A 54 15.69 -13.61 0.72
CA GLY A 54 16.27 -14.62 1.59
C GLY A 54 15.25 -15.58 2.25
N ILE A 55 13.93 -15.41 2.10
CA ILE A 55 12.87 -16.29 2.61
C ILE A 55 11.61 -16.21 1.71
N ASP A 56 11.43 -17.21 0.84
CA ASP A 56 10.21 -17.43 0.06
C ASP A 56 8.98 -17.55 0.99
N TYR A 57 7.95 -16.75 0.75
CA TYR A 57 6.63 -16.94 1.37
C TYR A 57 5.69 -17.55 0.33
N GLU A 58 5.64 -18.89 0.29
CA GLU A 58 4.52 -19.62 -0.29
C GLU A 58 3.29 -19.39 0.61
N GLY A 59 2.29 -18.67 0.10
CA GLY A 59 1.13 -18.26 0.88
C GLY A 59 -0.16 -18.27 0.06
N SER A 60 -0.55 -19.47 -0.36
CA SER A 60 -1.91 -19.97 -0.57
C SER A 60 -2.88 -19.18 -1.47
N LYS A 61 -3.07 -19.73 -2.67
CA LYS A 61 -4.41 -19.85 -3.29
C LYS A 61 -5.32 -20.61 -2.32
N MET A 62 -6.47 -20.02 -1.98
CA MET A 62 -7.73 -20.73 -1.76
C MET A 62 -8.83 -19.98 -2.49
#